data_AF-A0A2V7V6A8-F1
#
_entry.id   AF-A0A2V7V6A8-F1
#
_cell.length_a   1.000
_cell.length_b   1.000
_cell.length_c   1.000
_cell.angle_alpha   90.00
_cell.angle_beta   90.00
_cell.angle_gamma   90.00
#
_symmetry.space_group_name_H-M   'P 1'
#
loop_
_entity.id
_entity.type
_entity.pdbx_description
1 polymer ?
#
loop_
_entity_poly.entity_id
_entity_poly.type
_entity_poly.pdbx_seq_one_letter_code
_entity_poly.pdbx_strand_id
1 'polypeptide(L)'
;GRFDAEIVPLRVPGKKGEDIVNRDEHPRPDTTAATLARLPPVFKPDGGTVTAGNSSGITDGAAAMVVLSAQRADELGVKPMARLLGLSSAGVDPCVMGIG
;
A
#
# COMPACT_ATOMS: atom_id res chain seq x y z
N GLY A 1 -3.22 10.66 -13.31
CA GLY A 1 -2.19 9.65 -13.00
C GLY A 1 -2.83 8.27 -12.93
N ARG A 2 -2.03 7.22 -12.70
CA ARG A 2 -2.52 5.84 -12.65
C ARG A 2 -3.45 5.57 -11.46
N PHE A 3 -3.19 6.23 -10.32
CA PHE A 3 -3.93 6.03 -9.07
C PHE A 3 -5.12 6.99 -8.88
N ASP A 4 -5.32 7.96 -9.78
CA ASP A 4 -6.37 8.97 -9.62
C ASP A 4 -7.78 8.36 -9.57
N ALA A 5 -7.99 7.18 -10.17
CA ALA A 5 -9.28 6.50 -10.18
C ALA A 5 -9.58 5.73 -8.88
N GLU A 6 -8.55 5.41 -8.08
CA GLU A 6 -8.69 4.59 -6.86
C GLU A 6 -8.48 5.39 -5.56
N ILE A 7 -7.91 6.60 -5.62
CA ILE A 7 -7.75 7.49 -4.46
C ILE A 7 -8.99 8.36 -4.26
N VAL A 8 -9.64 8.21 -3.11
CA VAL A 8 -10.68 9.14 -2.64
C VAL A 8 -10.01 10.33 -1.94
N PRO A 9 -10.22 11.59 -2.38
CA PRO A 9 -9.63 12.75 -1.72
C PRO A 9 -10.09 12.91 -0.27
N LEU A 10 -9.15 12.99 0.66
CA LEU A 10 -9.41 13.30 2.06
C LEU A 10 -9.33 14.81 2.29
N ARG A 11 -10.45 15.39 2.76
CA ARG A 11 -10.52 16.79 3.18
C ARG A 11 -10.18 16.89 4.66
N VAL A 12 -9.14 17.64 4.98
CA VAL A 12 -8.63 17.84 6.34
C VAL A 12 -8.95 19.29 6.76
N PRO A 13 -9.96 19.52 7.62
CA PRO A 13 -10.30 20.86 8.06
C PRO A 13 -9.23 21.39 9.03
N GLY A 14 -8.67 22.55 8.70
CA GLY A 14 -7.69 23.26 9.52
C GLY A 14 -8.17 24.66 9.93
N LYS A 15 -7.49 25.27 10.90
CA LYS A 15 -7.84 26.62 11.41
C LYS A 15 -7.71 27.73 10.36
N LYS A 16 -6.90 27.52 9.31
CA LYS A 16 -6.61 28.51 8.26
C LYS A 16 -7.26 28.17 6.90
N GLY A 17 -8.03 27.09 6.82
CA GLY A 17 -8.56 26.55 5.57
C GLY A 17 -8.60 25.02 5.59
N GLU A 18 -9.14 24.46 4.52
CA GLU A 18 -9.19 23.02 4.28
C GLU A 18 -8.01 22.58 3.42
N ASP A 19 -7.29 21.55 3.86
CA ASP A 19 -6.28 20.87 3.06
C ASP A 19 -6.89 19.64 2.40
N ILE A 20 -6.42 19.29 1.20
CA ILE A 20 -6.88 18.11 0.47
C ILE A 20 -5.70 17.16 0.27
N VAL A 21 -5.80 15.96 0.82
CA VAL A 21 -4.85 14.87 0.61
C VAL A 21 -5.45 13.91 -0.43
N ASN A 22 -4.82 13.84 -1.60
CA ASN A 22 -5.31 13.02 -2.73
C ASN A 22 -4.19 12.37 -3.55
N ARG A 23 -2.99 12.28 -2.99
CA ARG A 23 -1.82 11.62 -3.59
C ARG A 23 -0.99 10.95 -2.51
N ASP A 24 -0.38 9.82 -2.86
CA ASP A 24 0.59 9.17 -1.99
C ASP A 24 1.83 10.05 -1.82
N GLU A 25 2.22 10.29 -0.58
CA GLU A 25 3.37 11.14 -0.23
C GLU A 25 4.67 10.35 -0.01
N HIS A 26 4.58 9.03 0.20
CA HIS A 26 5.74 8.20 0.53
C HIS A 26 6.74 7.98 -0.63
N PRO A 27 6.32 7.89 -1.91
CA PRO A 27 7.27 7.75 -3.01
C PRO A 27 8.31 8.88 -3.03
N ARG A 28 9.58 8.52 -3.28
CA ARG A 28 10.72 9.44 -3.35
C ARG A 28 11.19 9.55 -4.81
N PRO A 29 10.69 10.51 -5.61
CA PRO A 29 10.91 10.54 -7.06
C PRO A 29 12.39 10.67 -7.46
N ASP A 30 13.19 11.33 -6.62
CA ASP A 30 14.61 11.59 -6.88
C ASP A 30 15.54 10.43 -6.42
N THR A 31 14.98 9.24 -6.17
CA THR A 31 15.76 8.08 -5.70
C THR A 31 16.73 7.60 -6.78
N THR A 32 17.99 7.37 -6.39
CA THR A 32 19.03 6.80 -7.26
C THR A 32 19.71 5.59 -6.61
N ALA A 33 20.34 4.73 -7.42
CA ALA A 33 21.14 3.62 -6.90
C ALA A 33 22.27 4.10 -5.96
N ALA A 34 22.91 5.23 -6.30
CA ALA A 34 23.97 5.82 -5.49
C ALA A 34 23.48 6.30 -4.12
N THR A 35 22.28 6.88 -4.05
CA THR A 35 21.68 7.28 -2.77
C THR A 35 21.29 6.09 -1.91
N LEU A 36 20.78 5.01 -2.52
CA LEU A 36 20.41 3.78 -1.81
C LEU A 36 21.63 3.05 -1.24
N ALA A 37 22.73 2.98 -2.01
CA ALA A 37 23.97 2.32 -1.60
C ALA A 37 24.65 2.96 -0.38
N ARG A 38 24.32 4.23 -0.07
CA ARG A 38 24.88 4.97 1.08
C ARG A 38 24.07 4.76 2.37
N LEU A 39 22.91 4.13 2.31
CA LEU A 39 22.05 3.97 3.48
C LEU A 39 22.61 2.89 4.42
N PRO A 40 22.73 3.15 5.73
CA PRO A 40 23.20 2.15 6.68
C PRO A 40 22.14 1.05 6.90
N PRO A 41 22.56 -0.18 7.22
CA PRO A 41 21.65 -1.22 7.71
C PRO A 41 20.94 -0.79 9.00
N VAL A 42 19.66 -1.12 9.15
CA VAL A 42 18.84 -0.64 10.29
C VAL A 42 18.51 -1.70 11.34
N PHE A 43 18.53 -2.98 10.99
CA PHE A 43 18.16 -4.08 11.92
C PHE A 43 19.36 -4.88 12.44
N LYS A 44 20.43 -4.96 11.65
CA LYS A 44 21.67 -5.66 12.02
C LYS A 44 22.86 -4.77 11.60
N PRO A 45 23.49 -4.06 12.56
CA PRO A 45 24.56 -3.12 12.25
C PRO A 45 25.73 -3.75 11.48
N ASP A 46 26.13 -4.96 11.88
CA ASP A 46 27.25 -5.67 11.26
C ASP A 46 26.76 -6.72 10.26
N GLY A 47 26.99 -6.47 8.97
CA GLY A 47 26.68 -7.40 7.89
C GLY A 47 25.19 -7.55 7.57
N GLY A 48 24.34 -6.63 8.03
CA GLY A 48 22.94 -6.53 7.59
C GLY A 48 22.82 -5.92 6.18
N THR A 49 21.73 -6.25 5.49
CA THR A 49 21.46 -5.76 4.11
C THR A 49 20.21 -4.88 4.02
N VAL A 50 19.37 -4.87 5.06
CA VAL A 50 18.10 -4.15 5.08
C VAL A 50 18.32 -2.71 5.54
N THR A 51 17.88 -1.75 4.74
CA THR A 51 18.02 -0.30 4.95
C THR A 51 16.66 0.38 4.79
N ALA A 52 16.54 1.63 5.26
CA ALA A 52 15.30 2.42 5.11
C ALA A 52 14.91 2.74 3.65
N GLY A 53 15.77 2.43 2.68
CA GLY A 53 15.51 2.62 1.24
C GLY A 53 15.09 1.34 0.52
N ASN A 54 15.27 0.16 1.13
CA ASN A 54 14.85 -1.12 0.56
C ASN A 54 13.79 -1.85 1.40
N SER A 55 13.27 -1.19 2.44
CA SER A 55 12.12 -1.62 3.22
C SER A 55 10.95 -0.66 3.04
N SER A 56 9.73 -1.13 3.29
CA SER A 56 8.55 -0.26 3.39
C SER A 56 8.66 0.70 4.57
N GLY A 57 8.03 1.87 4.44
CA GLY A 57 7.92 2.85 5.53
C GLY A 57 6.75 2.58 6.46
N ILE A 58 6.61 3.46 7.46
CA ILE A 58 5.41 3.57 8.30
C ILE A 58 4.46 4.55 7.60
N THR A 59 3.22 4.15 7.37
CA THR A 59 2.24 4.90 6.58
C THR A 59 0.86 4.79 7.18
N ASP A 60 0.05 5.84 7.01
CA ASP A 60 -1.36 5.86 7.40
C ASP A 60 -2.26 5.79 6.16
N GLY A 61 -3.28 4.94 6.19
CA GLY A 61 -4.21 4.78 5.07
C GLY A 61 -5.37 3.83 5.37
N ALA A 62 -6.40 3.90 4.52
CA ALA A 62 -7.55 3.00 4.55
C ALA A 62 -7.97 2.63 3.13
N ALA A 63 -8.42 1.39 2.95
CA ALA A 63 -8.97 0.89 1.69
C ALA A 63 -10.20 0.02 1.98
N ALA A 64 -11.18 0.05 1.09
CA ALA A 64 -12.40 -0.75 1.19
C ALA A 64 -12.84 -1.24 -0.19
N MET A 65 -13.47 -2.41 -0.22
CA MET A 65 -14.08 -2.98 -1.42
C MET A 65 -15.49 -3.48 -1.09
N VAL A 66 -16.43 -3.26 -2.00
CA VAL A 66 -17.76 -3.86 -1.94
C VAL A 66 -17.70 -5.23 -2.60
N VAL A 67 -18.05 -6.27 -1.84
CA VAL A 67 -18.10 -7.64 -2.33
C VAL A 67 -19.56 -8.09 -2.38
N LEU A 68 -19.95 -8.67 -3.51
CA LEU A 68 -21.31 -9.14 -3.77
C LEU A 68 -21.27 -10.58 -4.29
N SER A 69 -22.37 -11.32 -4.10
CA SER A 69 -22.61 -12.52 -4.89
C SER A 69 -22.86 -12.14 -6.35
N ALA A 70 -22.57 -13.04 -7.29
CA ALA A 70 -22.82 -12.82 -8.71
C ALA A 70 -24.31 -12.52 -8.98
N GLN A 71 -25.21 -13.32 -8.38
CA GLN A 71 -26.66 -13.09 -8.47
C GLN A 71 -27.04 -11.68 -8.02
N ARG A 72 -26.49 -11.19 -6.89
CA ARG A 72 -26.83 -9.87 -6.38
C ARG A 72 -26.29 -8.75 -7.28
N ALA A 73 -25.12 -8.95 -7.88
CA ALA A 73 -24.59 -8.00 -8.86
C ALA A 73 -25.49 -7.91 -10.10
N ASP A 74 -25.98 -9.04 -10.59
CA ASP A 74 -26.90 -9.11 -11.73
C ASP A 74 -28.26 -8.44 -11.42
N GLU A 75 -28.86 -8.73 -10.25
CA GLU A 75 -30.10 -8.08 -9.80
C GLU A 75 -29.99 -6.56 -9.70
N LEU A 76 -28.82 -6.06 -9.29
CA LEU A 76 -28.54 -4.63 -9.16
C LEU A 76 -28.07 -3.99 -10.47
N GLY A 77 -27.84 -4.78 -11.53
CA GLY A 77 -27.33 -4.30 -12.81
C GLY A 77 -25.93 -3.69 -12.72
N VAL A 78 -25.13 -4.04 -11.70
CA VAL A 78 -23.77 -3.52 -11.53
C VAL A 78 -22.76 -4.41 -12.23
N LYS A 79 -21.81 -3.81 -12.94
CA LYS A 79 -20.72 -4.55 -13.60
C LYS A 79 -19.58 -4.80 -12.61
N PRO A 80 -19.28 -6.06 -12.23
CA PRO A 80 -18.17 -6.35 -11.32
C PRO A 80 -16.81 -6.02 -11.96
N MET A 81 -15.85 -5.56 -11.14
CA MET A 81 -14.48 -5.29 -11.59
C MET A 81 -13.62 -6.57 -11.67
N ALA A 82 -13.92 -7.55 -10.82
CA ALA A 82 -13.19 -8.82 -10.72
C ALA A 82 -14.11 -9.92 -10.14
N ARG A 83 -13.64 -11.17 -10.19
CA ARG A 83 -14.27 -12.34 -9.57
C ARG A 83 -13.28 -13.06 -8.67
N LEU A 84 -13.68 -13.34 -7.43
CA LEU A 84 -12.88 -14.13 -6.50
C LEU A 84 -13.02 -15.62 -6.84
N LEU A 85 -11.92 -16.25 -7.31
CA LEU A 85 -11.91 -17.66 -7.69
C LEU A 85 -11.57 -18.58 -6.51
N GLY A 86 -10.76 -18.08 -5.57
CA GLY A 86 -10.30 -18.81 -4.40
C GLY A 86 -9.39 -17.94 -3.55
N LEU A 87 -9.17 -18.36 -2.31
CA LEU A 87 -8.25 -17.75 -1.35
C LEU A 87 -7.53 -18.87 -0.61
N SER A 88 -6.26 -18.66 -0.29
CA SER A 88 -5.46 -19.58 0.54
C SER A 88 -4.72 -18.78 1.59
N SER A 89 -4.42 -19.42 2.72
CA SER A 89 -3.57 -18.89 3.78
C SER A 89 -2.59 -19.99 4.21
N ALA A 90 -1.34 -19.62 4.46
CA ALA A 90 -0.27 -20.53 4.84
C ALA A 90 0.44 -20.02 6.09
N GLY A 91 0.75 -20.94 7.00
CA GLY A 91 1.62 -20.67 8.14
C GLY A 91 3.07 -21.01 7.79
N VAL A 92 4.00 -20.16 8.23
CA VAL A 92 5.45 -20.36 8.09
C VAL A 92 6.13 -20.10 9.43
N ASP A 93 7.40 -20.49 9.55
CA ASP A 93 8.21 -20.14 10.71
C ASP A 93 8.26 -18.61 10.85
N PRO A 94 7.92 -18.04 12.03
CA PRO A 94 7.96 -16.60 12.27
C PRO A 94 9.31 -15.94 11.92
N CYS A 95 10.43 -16.67 12.00
CA CYS A 95 11.75 -16.17 11.64
C CYS A 95 11.92 -15.89 10.14
N VAL A 96 11.04 -16.41 9.27
CA VAL A 96 11.07 -16.21 7.81
C VAL A 96 9.71 -15.78 7.24
N MET A 97 8.91 -15.05 8.02
CA MET A 97 7.52 -14.69 7.70
C MET A 97 7.27 -14.12 6.29
N GLY A 98 8.27 -13.52 5.64
CA GLY A 98 8.13 -12.92 4.30
C GLY A 98 7.97 -13.88 3.12
N ILE A 99 7.96 -15.21 3.35
CA ILE A 99 7.78 -16.23 2.30
C ILE A 99 6.39 -16.88 2.28
N GLY A 100 5.56 -16.58 3.29
CA GLY A 100 4.24 -17.19 3.50
C GLY A 100 3.11 -16.51 2.74
#